data_AF-A0A7X3RB82-F1
#
_entry.id   AF-A0A7X3RB82-F1
#
_cell.length_a   1.000
_cell.length_b   1.000
_cell.length_c   1.000
_cell.angle_alpha   90.00
_cell.angle_beta   90.00
_cell.angle_gamma   90.00
#
_symmetry.space_group_name_H-M   'P 1'
#
loop_
_entity.id
_entity.type
_entity.pdbx_description
1 polymer ?
#
loop_
_entity_poly.entity_id
_entity_poly.type
_entity_poly.pdbx_seq_one_letter_code
_entity_poly.pdbx_strand_id
1 'polypeptide(L)'
;MGSIPHPNSLSITLDRINERHFLDDTFGRTEAERTLDWLAGRFGADSAYAGTFGLTEQDSRSRNYTFTGERLQSASLRHIQAEETCRAIILLNRRVGRDQLPELEAATSKLLECFEVAHAKGRLRGTFCCGPCTVSLWRHMAIGGLGDYARHLDEGVGVLTSHEDGAGMWRRFPFYYTLLALSE
;
A
#
# COMPACT_ATOMS: atom_id res chain seq x y z
N MET A 1 -3.60 15.54 18.59
CA MET A 1 -3.16 14.79 17.39
C MET A 1 -2.36 15.72 16.51
N GLY A 2 -1.17 15.32 16.05
CA GLY A 2 -0.35 16.13 15.14
C GLY A 2 -0.94 16.21 13.73
N SER A 3 -0.46 17.14 12.89
CA SER A 3 -0.88 17.23 11.48
C SER A 3 -0.68 15.90 10.76
N ILE A 4 -1.66 15.44 9.98
CA ILE A 4 -1.56 14.11 9.34
C ILE A 4 -0.36 13.94 8.44
N PRO A 5 -0.09 14.80 7.43
CA PRO A 5 1.19 14.70 6.74
C PRO A 5 2.27 15.00 7.78
N HIS A 6 3.02 13.96 8.12
CA HIS A 6 4.21 14.11 8.91
C HIS A 6 5.28 14.69 7.98
N PRO A 7 5.87 15.85 8.29
CA PRO A 7 6.69 16.59 7.33
C PRO A 7 7.87 15.77 6.80
N ASN A 8 8.35 14.84 7.61
CA ASN A 8 9.58 14.10 7.35
C ASN A 8 9.38 12.60 7.11
N SER A 9 8.16 12.04 7.17
CA SER A 9 7.98 10.57 7.08
C SER A 9 6.69 10.18 6.36
N LEU A 10 6.86 9.44 5.26
CA LEU A 10 5.78 8.80 4.52
C LEU A 10 5.18 7.67 5.34
N SER A 11 6.01 6.85 6.01
CA SER A 11 5.51 5.76 6.87
C SER A 11 4.57 6.29 7.96
N ILE A 12 4.98 7.32 8.71
CA ILE A 12 4.12 7.92 9.76
C ILE A 12 2.85 8.55 9.15
N THR A 13 2.96 9.14 7.96
CA THR A 13 1.79 9.72 7.27
C THR A 13 0.80 8.62 6.87
N LEU A 14 1.28 7.53 6.27
CA LEU A 14 0.46 6.39 5.89
C LEU A 14 -0.16 5.70 7.11
N ASP A 15 0.60 5.53 8.20
CA ASP A 15 0.09 4.96 9.45
C ASP A 15 -1.04 5.80 10.05
N ARG A 16 -0.92 7.13 10.03
CA ARG A 16 -2.00 8.03 10.47
C ARG A 16 -3.24 7.94 9.58
N ILE A 17 -3.06 7.75 8.27
CA ILE A 17 -4.18 7.57 7.35
C ILE A 17 -4.87 6.24 7.62
N ASN A 18 -4.09 5.17 7.79
CA ASN A 18 -4.58 3.83 8.11
C ASN A 18 -5.29 3.79 9.47
N GLU A 19 -4.74 4.45 10.49
CA GLU A 19 -5.37 4.58 11.81
C GLU A 19 -6.73 5.27 11.73
N ARG A 20 -6.82 6.41 11.03
CA ARG A 20 -8.09 7.12 10.86
C ARG A 20 -9.11 6.29 10.11
N HIS A 21 -8.70 5.63 9.03
CA HIS A 21 -9.57 4.75 8.28
C HIS A 21 -10.06 3.56 9.12
N PHE A 22 -9.16 2.93 9.87
CA PHE A 22 -9.48 1.78 10.72
C PHE A 22 -10.44 2.14 11.86
N LEU A 23 -10.36 3.35 12.40
CA LEU A 23 -11.22 3.84 13.48
C LEU A 23 -12.52 4.49 12.99
N ASP A 24 -12.84 4.42 11.69
CA ASP A 24 -13.94 5.16 11.05
C ASP A 24 -13.94 6.67 11.37
N ASP A 25 -12.75 7.22 11.63
CA ASP A 25 -12.56 8.62 11.94
C ASP A 25 -12.39 9.42 10.65
N THR A 26 -13.07 10.57 10.56
CA THR A 26 -13.17 11.32 9.32
C THR A 26 -12.13 12.42 9.24
N PHE A 27 -11.51 12.55 8.07
CA PHE A 27 -10.67 13.68 7.73
C PHE A 27 -11.54 14.93 7.49
N GLY A 28 -11.10 16.06 8.03
CA GLY A 28 -11.54 17.36 7.54
C GLY A 28 -11.08 17.53 6.09
N ARG A 29 -11.93 18.09 5.22
CA ARG A 29 -11.63 18.24 3.78
C ARG A 29 -10.29 18.93 3.51
N THR A 30 -10.01 20.03 4.22
CA THR A 30 -8.75 20.78 4.08
C THR A 30 -7.52 19.98 4.53
N GLU A 31 -7.67 19.08 5.51
CA GLU A 31 -6.57 18.19 5.90
C GLU A 31 -6.35 17.10 4.87
N ALA A 32 -7.42 16.51 4.33
CA ALA A 32 -7.33 15.55 3.24
C ALA A 32 -6.69 16.16 1.98
N GLU A 33 -7.07 17.38 1.60
CA GLU A 33 -6.47 18.12 0.47
C GLU A 33 -4.96 18.31 0.65
N ARG A 34 -4.53 18.83 1.82
CA ARG A 34 -3.10 19.01 2.12
C ARG A 34 -2.33 17.70 2.13
N THR A 35 -2.96 16.63 2.60
CA THR A 35 -2.34 15.30 2.66
C THR A 35 -2.21 14.70 1.27
N LEU A 36 -3.22 14.86 0.41
CA LEU A 36 -3.16 14.49 -1.01
C LEU A 36 -2.02 15.21 -1.73
N ASP A 37 -1.91 16.52 -1.57
CA ASP A 37 -0.85 17.31 -2.21
C ASP A 37 0.54 16.85 -1.74
N TRP A 38 0.68 16.55 -0.45
CA TRP A 38 1.93 16.05 0.11
C TRP A 38 2.29 14.66 -0.43
N LEU A 39 1.33 13.74 -0.55
CA LEU A 39 1.54 12.40 -1.13
C LEU A 39 1.85 12.48 -2.62
N ALA A 40 1.12 13.29 -3.39
CA ALA A 40 1.35 13.51 -4.81
C ALA A 40 2.78 14.04 -5.07
N GLY A 41 3.27 14.95 -4.23
CA GLY A 41 4.64 15.46 -4.27
C GLY A 41 5.73 14.40 -4.02
N ARG A 42 5.38 13.16 -3.67
CA ARG A 42 6.33 12.03 -3.57
C ARG A 42 6.50 11.27 -4.87
N PHE A 43 5.67 11.52 -5.88
CA PHE A 43 5.73 10.85 -7.17
C PHE A 43 7.05 11.15 -7.89
N GLY A 44 7.69 10.13 -8.46
CA GLY A 44 8.93 10.25 -9.21
C GLY A 44 10.20 10.51 -8.38
N ALA A 45 10.13 10.49 -7.04
CA ALA A 45 11.32 10.69 -6.20
C ALA A 45 12.36 9.57 -6.41
N ASP A 46 13.66 9.85 -6.21
CA ASP A 46 14.77 8.91 -6.45
C ASP A 46 14.63 7.56 -5.73
N SER A 47 13.98 7.56 -4.57
CA SER A 47 13.72 6.38 -3.75
C SER A 47 12.51 5.57 -4.20
N ALA A 48 11.75 6.04 -5.19
CA ALA A 48 10.51 5.45 -5.65
C ALA A 48 10.72 4.08 -6.30
N TYR A 49 9.85 3.15 -5.96
CA TYR A 49 9.80 1.88 -6.67
C TYR A 49 9.23 2.10 -8.08
N ALA A 50 9.99 1.68 -9.10
CA ALA A 50 9.56 1.77 -10.50
C ALA A 50 9.11 3.18 -10.95
N GLY A 51 9.63 4.25 -10.32
CA GLY A 51 9.24 5.64 -10.65
C GLY A 51 7.88 6.07 -10.08
N THR A 52 7.33 5.33 -9.12
CA THR A 52 6.06 5.66 -8.43
C THR A 52 6.29 6.64 -7.27
N PHE A 53 5.82 6.35 -6.05
CA PHE A 53 5.98 7.20 -4.88
C PHE A 53 7.23 6.80 -4.07
N GLY A 54 8.03 7.78 -3.68
CA GLY A 54 9.29 7.55 -2.97
C GLY A 54 9.29 7.88 -1.47
N LEU A 55 10.05 7.07 -0.73
CA LEU A 55 10.46 7.26 0.67
C LEU A 55 10.95 8.69 0.94
N THR A 56 10.71 9.20 2.15
CA THR A 56 11.46 10.34 2.66
C THR A 56 12.87 9.93 3.10
N GLU A 57 13.73 10.91 3.38
CA GLU A 57 15.06 10.65 3.95
C GLU A 57 14.99 10.01 5.34
N GLN A 58 13.97 10.35 6.15
CA GLN A 58 13.79 9.70 7.45
C GLN A 58 13.42 8.24 7.27
N ASP A 59 12.50 7.92 6.35
CA ASP A 59 12.05 6.55 6.15
C ASP A 59 13.16 5.65 5.60
N SER A 60 14.03 6.20 4.73
CA SER A 60 15.15 5.44 4.17
C SER A 60 16.22 5.06 5.20
N ARG A 61 16.30 5.79 6.32
CA ARG A 61 17.27 5.57 7.41
C ARG A 61 16.68 4.84 8.62
N SER A 62 15.35 4.74 8.69
CA SER A 62 14.66 4.19 9.85
C SER A 62 14.41 2.69 9.70
N ARG A 63 14.20 2.01 10.83
CA ARG A 63 13.55 0.70 10.82
C ARG A 63 12.08 0.92 10.50
N ASN A 64 11.57 0.18 9.52
CA ASN A 64 10.18 0.30 9.10
C ASN A 64 9.44 -0.99 9.41
N TYR A 65 8.14 -0.84 9.61
CA TYR A 65 7.20 -1.87 9.99
C TYR A 65 5.98 -1.77 9.08
N THR A 66 5.22 -2.85 8.95
CA THR A 66 3.83 -2.76 8.47
C THR A 66 3.04 -1.89 9.43
N PHE A 67 1.88 -1.42 8.99
CA PHE A 67 0.97 -0.65 9.85
C PHE A 67 0.61 -1.41 11.15
N THR A 68 0.55 -2.74 11.10
CA THR A 68 0.27 -3.62 12.24
C THR A 68 1.51 -4.03 13.05
N GLY A 69 2.70 -3.49 12.74
CA GLY A 69 3.90 -3.61 13.56
C GLY A 69 4.86 -4.76 13.21
N GLU A 70 4.62 -5.53 12.15
CA GLU A 70 5.57 -6.53 11.67
C GLU A 70 6.75 -5.88 10.94
N ARG A 71 7.97 -6.32 11.24
CA ARG A 71 9.19 -5.70 10.71
C ARG A 71 9.33 -5.91 9.20
N LEU A 72 9.66 -4.84 8.48
CA LEU A 72 9.95 -4.88 7.05
C LEU A 72 11.45 -4.98 6.74
N GLN A 73 11.75 -5.64 5.63
CA GLN A 73 13.06 -5.57 4.98
C GLN A 73 13.09 -4.38 4.00
N SER A 74 14.27 -3.82 3.74
CA SER A 74 14.42 -2.60 2.94
C SER A 74 13.87 -2.71 1.51
N ALA A 75 13.92 -3.90 0.89
CA ALA A 75 13.33 -4.11 -0.43
C ALA A 75 11.80 -4.08 -0.40
N SER A 76 11.18 -4.69 0.61
CA SER A 76 9.72 -4.69 0.79
C SER A 76 9.17 -3.30 1.07
N LEU A 77 9.94 -2.48 1.78
CA LEU A 77 9.53 -1.14 2.15
C LEU A 77 9.11 -0.27 0.95
N ARG A 78 9.92 -0.23 -0.11
CA ARG A 78 9.62 0.60 -1.29
C ARG A 78 8.36 0.14 -2.04
N HIS A 79 8.13 -1.17 -2.10
CA HIS A 79 6.94 -1.72 -2.75
C HIS A 79 5.70 -1.41 -1.93
N ILE A 80 5.75 -1.70 -0.62
CA ILE A 80 4.64 -1.48 0.30
C ILE A 80 4.27 0.01 0.34
N GLN A 81 5.26 0.91 0.41
CA GLN A 81 4.95 2.33 0.40
C GLN A 81 4.35 2.81 -0.92
N ALA A 82 4.77 2.27 -2.07
CA ALA A 82 4.17 2.63 -3.34
C ALA A 82 2.69 2.23 -3.38
N GLU A 83 2.38 1.00 -2.99
CA GLU A 83 1.02 0.44 -2.94
C GLU A 83 0.16 1.15 -1.89
N GLU A 84 0.64 1.31 -0.66
CA GLU A 84 -0.07 2.00 0.43
C GLU A 84 -0.25 3.50 0.13
N THR A 85 0.68 4.14 -0.60
CA THR A 85 0.49 5.53 -1.06
C THR A 85 -0.64 5.61 -2.09
N CYS A 86 -0.70 4.70 -3.06
CA CYS A 86 -1.83 4.65 -4.01
C CYS A 86 -3.15 4.46 -3.25
N ARG A 87 -3.17 3.51 -2.31
CA ARG A 87 -4.32 3.23 -1.44
C ARG A 87 -4.76 4.48 -0.66
N ALA A 88 -3.82 5.15 0.00
CA ALA A 88 -4.07 6.37 0.76
C ALA A 88 -4.63 7.51 -0.10
N ILE A 89 -4.07 7.69 -1.31
CA ILE A 89 -4.55 8.69 -2.26
C ILE A 89 -6.00 8.39 -2.67
N ILE A 90 -6.35 7.13 -2.97
CA ILE A 90 -7.73 6.78 -3.34
C ILE A 90 -8.71 7.07 -2.19
N LEU A 91 -8.36 6.68 -0.96
CA LEU A 91 -9.19 6.95 0.22
C LEU A 91 -9.42 8.44 0.46
N LEU A 92 -8.34 9.23 0.43
CA LEU A 92 -8.43 10.67 0.62
C LEU A 92 -9.16 11.34 -0.55
N ASN A 93 -8.97 10.88 -1.79
CA ASN A 93 -9.61 11.47 -2.95
C ASN A 93 -11.13 11.26 -2.95
N ARG A 94 -11.62 10.10 -2.49
CA ARG A 94 -13.07 9.88 -2.26
C ARG A 94 -13.68 10.93 -1.32
N ARG A 95 -12.89 11.43 -0.37
CA ARG A 95 -13.36 12.43 0.60
C ARG A 95 -13.37 13.84 0.04
N VAL A 96 -12.34 14.19 -0.74
CA VAL A 96 -12.18 15.53 -1.31
C VAL A 96 -13.03 15.70 -2.58
N GLY A 97 -13.18 14.62 -3.35
CA GLY A 97 -13.82 14.63 -4.66
C GLY A 97 -13.00 15.42 -5.69
N ARG A 98 -11.66 15.27 -5.73
CA ARG A 98 -10.89 15.81 -6.85
C ARG A 98 -11.06 14.88 -8.05
N ASP A 99 -11.25 15.49 -9.21
CA ASP A 99 -11.11 14.79 -10.47
C ASP A 99 -9.66 14.33 -10.64
N GLN A 100 -9.48 13.26 -11.42
CA GLN A 100 -8.22 12.66 -11.92
C GLN A 100 -6.92 13.13 -11.23
N LEU A 101 -6.22 12.20 -10.58
CA LEU A 101 -4.87 12.41 -10.04
C LEU A 101 -3.85 11.71 -10.96
N PRO A 102 -3.14 12.45 -11.84
CA PRO A 102 -2.24 11.86 -12.84
C PRO A 102 -1.15 10.98 -12.21
N GLU A 103 -0.65 11.37 -11.04
CA GLU A 103 0.36 10.62 -10.30
C GLU A 103 -0.16 9.26 -9.85
N LEU A 104 -1.41 9.20 -9.40
CA LEU A 104 -2.07 7.94 -9.02
C LEU A 104 -2.27 7.05 -10.25
N GLU A 105 -2.75 7.61 -11.36
CA GLU A 105 -2.98 6.86 -12.60
C GLU A 105 -1.68 6.28 -13.15
N ALA A 106 -0.63 7.10 -13.21
CA ALA A 106 0.70 6.68 -13.66
C ALA A 106 1.30 5.63 -12.71
N ALA A 107 1.20 5.83 -11.39
CA ALA A 107 1.71 4.87 -10.41
C ALA A 107 0.95 3.53 -10.49
N THR A 108 -0.37 3.57 -10.57
CA THR A 108 -1.23 2.37 -10.69
C THR A 108 -0.89 1.61 -11.96
N SER A 109 -0.77 2.29 -13.10
CA SER A 109 -0.39 1.67 -14.38
C SER A 109 0.98 1.00 -14.29
N LYS A 110 1.94 1.65 -13.63
CA LYS A 110 3.30 1.11 -13.49
C LYS A 110 3.38 -0.07 -12.53
N LEU A 111 2.62 -0.05 -11.44
CA LEU A 111 2.50 -1.18 -10.52
C LEU A 111 1.83 -2.37 -11.20
N LEU A 112 0.81 -2.14 -12.03
CA LEU A 112 0.17 -3.18 -12.84
C LEU A 112 1.16 -3.80 -13.83
N GLU A 113 1.92 -2.99 -14.55
CA GLU A 113 2.99 -3.48 -15.44
C GLU A 113 3.99 -4.37 -14.68
N CYS A 114 4.43 -3.93 -13.49
CA CYS A 114 5.35 -4.68 -12.66
C CYS A 114 4.75 -6.01 -12.16
N PHE A 115 3.46 -6.01 -11.81
CA PHE A 115 2.72 -7.21 -11.42
C PHE A 115 2.63 -8.22 -12.58
N GLU A 116 2.24 -7.77 -13.77
CA GLU A 116 2.14 -8.61 -14.97
C GLU A 116 3.50 -9.17 -15.41
N VAL A 117 4.55 -8.34 -15.40
CA VAL A 117 5.92 -8.80 -15.70
C VAL A 117 6.38 -9.85 -14.69
N ALA A 118 6.03 -9.70 -13.41
CA ALA A 118 6.38 -10.68 -12.40
C ALA A 118 5.64 -12.02 -12.64
N HIS A 119 4.36 -11.94 -13.01
CA HIS A 119 3.57 -13.13 -13.36
C HIS A 119 4.12 -13.84 -14.59
N ALA A 120 4.46 -13.11 -15.66
CA ALA A 120 5.06 -13.66 -16.87
C ALA A 120 6.42 -14.36 -16.60
N LYS A 121 7.11 -13.99 -15.52
CA LYS A 121 8.34 -14.64 -15.03
C LYS A 121 8.10 -15.82 -14.09
N GLY A 122 6.86 -16.30 -13.99
CA GLY A 122 6.49 -17.49 -13.22
C GLY A 122 6.11 -17.22 -11.76
N ARG A 123 5.88 -15.96 -11.35
CA ARG A 123 5.28 -15.72 -10.03
C ARG A 123 3.82 -16.14 -10.02
N LEU A 124 3.38 -16.64 -8.86
CA LEU A 124 2.00 -17.01 -8.61
C LEU A 124 1.10 -15.79 -8.79
N ARG A 125 -0.02 -16.01 -9.48
CA ARG A 125 -1.05 -14.98 -9.65
C ARG A 125 -1.60 -14.54 -8.30
N GLY A 126 -2.04 -13.28 -8.23
CA GLY A 126 -2.47 -12.66 -6.99
C GLY A 126 -1.34 -12.47 -5.97
N THR A 127 -0.07 -12.63 -6.34
CA THR A 127 1.07 -12.36 -5.45
C THR A 127 2.09 -11.41 -6.06
N PHE A 128 2.85 -10.75 -5.19
CA PHE A 128 3.91 -9.84 -5.61
C PHE A 128 5.31 -10.34 -5.24
N CYS A 129 6.11 -9.51 -4.55
CA CYS A 129 7.52 -9.78 -4.28
C CYS A 129 7.76 -10.80 -3.16
N CYS A 130 6.97 -10.71 -2.09
CA CYS A 130 7.04 -11.50 -0.87
C CYS A 130 5.68 -11.42 -0.17
N GLY A 131 5.51 -12.07 0.99
CA GLY A 131 4.27 -12.00 1.76
C GLY A 131 3.82 -10.56 2.07
N PRO A 132 4.63 -9.74 2.76
CA PRO A 132 4.28 -8.35 3.06
C PRO A 132 3.92 -7.48 1.84
N CYS A 133 4.73 -7.55 0.77
CA CYS A 133 4.43 -6.92 -0.52
C CYS A 133 3.06 -7.36 -1.08
N THR A 134 2.74 -8.65 -0.96
CA THR A 134 1.49 -9.20 -1.50
C THR A 134 0.29 -8.72 -0.70
N VAL A 135 0.40 -8.63 0.62
CA VAL A 135 -0.68 -8.13 1.48
C VAL A 135 -0.95 -6.65 1.20
N SER A 136 0.09 -5.83 1.08
CA SER A 136 -0.03 -4.42 0.71
C SER A 136 -0.69 -4.23 -0.67
N LEU A 137 -0.31 -5.05 -1.66
CA LEU A 137 -0.96 -5.10 -2.96
C LEU A 137 -2.46 -5.40 -2.85
N TRP A 138 -2.86 -6.38 -2.02
CA TRP A 138 -4.27 -6.73 -1.82
C TRP A 138 -5.05 -5.57 -1.21
N ARG A 139 -4.49 -4.88 -0.22
CA ARG A 139 -5.14 -3.69 0.39
C ARG A 139 -5.34 -2.57 -0.62
N HIS A 140 -4.38 -2.36 -1.53
CA HIS A 140 -4.54 -1.41 -2.63
C HIS A 140 -5.63 -1.86 -3.61
N MET A 141 -5.66 -3.14 -3.99
CA MET A 141 -6.69 -3.72 -4.87
C MET A 141 -8.10 -3.62 -4.26
N ALA A 142 -8.26 -3.93 -2.97
CA ALA A 142 -9.55 -3.97 -2.27
C ALA A 142 -10.30 -2.63 -2.33
N ILE A 143 -9.57 -1.51 -2.35
CA ILE A 143 -10.18 -0.18 -2.48
C ILE A 143 -10.31 0.29 -3.93
N GLY A 144 -10.14 -0.57 -4.93
CA GLY A 144 -10.29 -0.24 -6.35
C GLY A 144 -9.01 0.13 -7.08
N GLY A 145 -7.83 -0.18 -6.52
CA GLY A 145 -6.57 -0.09 -7.24
C GLY A 145 -6.45 -1.17 -8.33
N LEU A 146 -5.64 -0.89 -9.36
CA LEU A 146 -5.17 -1.86 -10.38
C LEU A 146 -6.22 -2.52 -11.30
N GLY A 147 -7.46 -2.04 -11.38
CA GLY A 147 -8.42 -2.46 -12.42
C GLY A 147 -9.25 -3.70 -12.05
N ASP A 148 -9.13 -4.81 -12.79
CA ASP A 148 -9.92 -6.06 -12.55
C ASP A 148 -9.41 -6.83 -11.31
N TYR A 149 -9.59 -6.22 -10.14
CA TYR A 149 -9.01 -6.69 -8.88
C TYR A 149 -9.67 -7.97 -8.33
N ALA A 150 -10.95 -8.23 -8.64
CA ALA A 150 -11.67 -9.36 -8.05
C ALA A 150 -10.99 -10.70 -8.37
N ARG A 151 -10.62 -10.90 -9.64
CA ARG A 151 -9.92 -12.11 -10.06
C ARG A 151 -8.54 -12.26 -9.39
N HIS A 152 -7.78 -11.18 -9.29
CA HIS A 152 -6.44 -11.21 -8.71
C HIS A 152 -6.47 -11.43 -7.19
N LEU A 153 -7.48 -10.88 -6.51
CA LEU A 153 -7.72 -11.13 -5.09
C LEU A 153 -8.11 -12.59 -4.86
N ASP A 154 -9.03 -13.16 -5.65
CA ASP A 154 -9.41 -14.57 -5.55
C ASP A 154 -8.21 -15.51 -5.74
N GLU A 155 -7.39 -15.24 -6.77
CA GLU A 155 -6.14 -15.97 -7.02
C GLU A 155 -5.18 -15.83 -5.82
N GLY A 156 -5.09 -14.63 -5.24
CA GLY A 156 -4.24 -14.32 -4.07
C GLY A 156 -4.68 -15.05 -2.80
N VAL A 157 -5.98 -15.08 -2.51
CA VAL A 157 -6.57 -15.82 -1.38
C VAL A 157 -6.31 -17.32 -1.54
N GLY A 158 -6.40 -17.85 -2.76
CA GLY A 158 -6.02 -19.25 -3.03
C GLY A 158 -4.57 -19.56 -2.65
N VAL A 159 -3.64 -18.63 -2.93
CA VAL A 159 -2.23 -18.76 -2.51
C VAL A 159 -2.08 -18.62 -0.99
N LEU A 160 -2.89 -17.78 -0.34
CA LEU A 160 -2.89 -17.65 1.12
C LEU A 160 -3.22 -18.98 1.79
N THR A 161 -4.31 -19.63 1.37
CA THR A 161 -4.74 -20.95 1.89
C THR A 161 -3.65 -22.02 1.69
N SER A 162 -2.93 -21.98 0.57
CA SER A 162 -1.84 -22.95 0.33
C SER A 162 -0.61 -22.76 1.23
N HIS A 163 -0.54 -21.68 2.02
CA HIS A 163 0.56 -21.36 2.93
C HIS A 163 0.17 -21.45 4.41
N GLU A 164 -1.02 -21.95 4.72
CA GLU A 164 -1.44 -22.24 6.08
C GLU A 164 -0.46 -23.18 6.78
N ASP A 165 -0.15 -22.90 8.04
CA ASP A 165 0.77 -23.72 8.82
C ASP A 165 0.09 -24.83 9.63
N GLY A 166 -1.25 -24.88 9.60
CA GLY A 166 -2.07 -25.82 10.38
C GLY A 166 -2.38 -25.35 11.80
N ALA A 167 -1.84 -24.20 12.23
CA ALA A 167 -2.09 -23.58 13.53
C ALA A 167 -2.94 -22.30 13.43
N GLY A 168 -3.58 -22.09 12.28
CA GLY A 168 -4.37 -20.89 11.99
C GLY A 168 -3.53 -19.67 11.59
N MET A 169 -2.24 -19.87 11.25
CA MET A 169 -1.36 -18.82 10.73
C MET A 169 -0.85 -19.19 9.34
N TRP A 170 0.02 -18.33 8.78
CA TRP A 170 0.65 -18.55 7.48
C TRP A 170 2.15 -18.46 7.57
N ARG A 171 2.85 -19.36 6.87
CA ARG A 171 4.32 -19.42 6.90
C ARG A 171 4.99 -18.22 6.20
N ARG A 172 4.31 -17.65 5.21
CA ARG A 172 4.86 -16.61 4.31
C ARG A 172 4.34 -15.21 4.61
N PHE A 173 3.14 -15.09 5.17
CA PHE A 173 2.40 -13.84 5.24
C PHE A 173 2.42 -13.28 6.67
N PRO A 174 2.66 -11.96 6.84
CA PRO A 174 2.67 -11.31 8.16
C PRO A 174 1.27 -11.40 8.78
N PHE A 175 1.15 -12.02 9.95
CA PHE A 175 -0.13 -12.45 10.50
C PHE A 175 -1.14 -11.31 10.69
N TYR A 176 -0.80 -10.27 11.46
CA TYR A 176 -1.73 -9.18 11.76
C TYR A 176 -2.00 -8.32 10.53
N TYR A 177 -0.99 -8.09 9.71
CA TYR A 177 -1.15 -7.32 8.47
C TYR A 177 -2.07 -8.05 7.48
N THR A 178 -1.98 -9.39 7.42
CA THR A 178 -2.86 -10.22 6.60
C THR A 178 -4.28 -10.20 7.14
N LEU A 179 -4.48 -10.35 8.45
CA LEU A 179 -5.81 -10.23 9.06
C LEU A 179 -6.46 -8.87 8.75
N LEU A 180 -5.69 -7.79 8.83
CA LEU A 180 -6.16 -6.46 8.45
C LEU A 180 -6.62 -6.43 6.99
N ALA A 181 -5.80 -6.92 6.06
CA ALA A 181 -6.15 -6.94 4.64
C ALA A 181 -7.38 -7.80 4.32
N LEU A 182 -7.63 -8.87 5.07
CA LEU A 182 -8.82 -9.72 4.92
C LEU A 182 -10.08 -9.11 5.53
N SER A 183 -9.95 -8.08 6.37
CA SER A 183 -11.07 -7.37 7.00
C SER A 183 -11.50 -6.11 6.25
N GLU A 184 -10.71 -5.65 5.28
CA GLU A 184 -10.99 -4.52 4.38
C GLU A 184 -11.75 -4.99 3.13
#